data_AF-A0A242KDS8-F1
#
_entry.id   AF-A0A242KDS8-F1
#
_cell.length_a   1.000
_cell.length_b   1.000
_cell.length_c   1.000
_cell.angle_alpha   90.00
_cell.angle_beta   90.00
_cell.angle_gamma   90.00
#
_symmetry.space_group_name_H-M   'P 1'
#
loop_
_entity.id
_entity.type
_entity.pdbx_description
1 polymer ?
#
loop_
_entity_poly.entity_id
_entity_poly.type
_entity_poly.pdbx_seq_one_letter_code
_entity_poly.pdbx_strand_id
1 'polypeptide(L)'
;MMKLEDVARLAKVSKSAASLALNGKPGVSDETRQYILEIAEKYDYSPLRKRTKKEEHKLKIRFIACTNEDVVPENYDQLPFFKELLSYISTEIGAKGHVLTTNSMPKELLFNELSKIEEHDTSDGIIILGTNLTASHIKTVNEHFDNLVILDTQCSSLDCNTITMNNFLGAYDATQHLLEMGHRKIGYIKGIQRINNFYDRRRGFKAAVSSFGLSPADMPKFYLPGMEINPIQNKQEQFLEFIQNITAVFCEDDYIAISVIKTLSKLGINVPEKLSVIGFDDISESRVITPELTTVHVPIKEIAQEAISLIEQGTTTSLVKKQLFLNTKLVCRDSVRKLN
;
A
#
# COMPACT_ATOMS: atom_id res chain seq x y z
N MET A 1 10.08 44.25 3.02
CA MET A 1 9.23 43.32 2.23
C MET A 1 8.78 44.04 0.99
N MET A 2 9.15 43.54 -0.18
CA MET A 2 8.83 44.13 -1.47
C MET A 2 7.32 44.07 -1.73
N LYS A 3 6.72 45.14 -2.25
CA LYS A 3 5.28 45.20 -2.58
C LYS A 3 5.05 45.04 -4.08
N LEU A 4 3.80 44.76 -4.48
CA LEU A 4 3.42 44.70 -5.91
C LEU A 4 3.80 45.98 -6.68
N GLU A 5 3.74 47.12 -6.01
CA GLU A 5 4.14 48.43 -6.54
C GLU A 5 5.64 48.49 -6.86
N ASP A 6 6.48 47.81 -6.08
CA ASP A 6 7.92 47.73 -6.34
C ASP A 6 8.20 46.86 -7.58
N VAL A 7 7.49 45.75 -7.75
CA VAL A 7 7.64 44.89 -8.94
C VAL A 7 7.22 45.65 -10.19
N ALA A 8 6.08 46.35 -10.13
CA ALA A 8 5.60 47.18 -11.24
C ALA A 8 6.61 48.27 -11.61
N ARG A 9 7.19 48.93 -10.61
CA ARG A 9 8.22 49.96 -10.79
C ARG A 9 9.51 49.40 -11.40
N LEU A 10 10.00 48.26 -10.92
CA LEU A 10 11.21 47.62 -11.46
C LEU A 10 11.01 47.11 -12.89
N ALA A 11 9.84 46.55 -13.18
CA ALA A 11 9.47 46.07 -14.51
C ALA A 11 9.04 47.20 -15.47
N LYS A 12 8.97 48.45 -15.01
CA LYS A 12 8.49 49.63 -15.77
C LYS A 12 7.11 49.44 -16.39
N VAL A 13 6.21 48.78 -15.66
CA VAL A 13 4.82 48.52 -16.08
C VAL A 13 3.83 49.12 -15.07
N SER A 14 2.56 49.20 -15.47
CA SER A 14 1.50 49.57 -14.53
C SER A 14 1.32 48.48 -13.45
N LYS A 15 0.81 48.88 -12.28
CA LYS A 15 0.44 47.95 -11.21
C LYS A 15 -0.56 46.88 -11.70
N SER A 16 -1.44 47.24 -12.63
CA SER A 16 -2.39 46.30 -13.24
C SER A 16 -1.68 45.29 -14.15
N ALA A 17 -0.74 45.72 -14.99
CA ALA A 17 0.03 44.82 -15.85
C ALA A 17 0.91 43.86 -15.05
N ALA A 18 1.60 44.35 -14.00
CA ALA A 18 2.33 43.50 -13.06
C ALA A 18 1.41 42.45 -12.40
N SER A 19 0.20 42.86 -12.00
CA SER A 19 -0.80 41.95 -11.43
C SER A 19 -1.29 40.90 -12.43
N LEU A 20 -1.55 41.28 -13.69
CA LEU A 20 -2.01 40.34 -14.73
C LEU A 20 -0.93 39.30 -15.04
N ALA A 21 0.32 39.73 -15.20
CA ALA A 21 1.46 38.85 -15.47
C ALA A 21 1.70 37.85 -14.33
N LEU A 22 1.76 38.33 -13.08
CA LEU A 22 1.99 37.48 -11.89
C LEU A 22 0.83 36.52 -11.58
N ASN A 23 -0.39 36.84 -12.03
CA ASN A 23 -1.58 36.00 -11.82
C ASN A 23 -1.98 35.17 -13.05
N GLY A 24 -1.13 35.11 -14.09
CA GLY A 24 -1.40 34.27 -15.26
C GLY A 24 -2.53 34.76 -16.16
N LYS A 25 -3.05 35.99 -15.99
CA LYS A 25 -4.21 36.49 -16.72
C LYS A 25 -3.83 37.11 -18.09
N PRO A 26 -4.72 37.09 -19.10
CA PRO A 26 -4.48 37.76 -20.38
C PRO A 26 -4.40 39.29 -20.22
N GLY A 27 -3.71 39.97 -21.14
CA GLY A 27 -3.57 41.44 -21.14
C GLY A 27 -2.14 41.97 -21.02
N VAL A 28 -1.13 41.10 -21.08
CA VAL A 28 0.31 41.43 -21.13
C VAL A 28 0.97 40.48 -22.13
N SER A 29 1.91 40.97 -22.95
CA SER A 29 2.66 40.12 -23.90
C SER A 29 3.47 39.05 -23.17
N ASP A 30 3.80 37.96 -23.85
CA ASP A 30 4.58 36.87 -23.26
C ASP A 30 5.99 37.33 -22.88
N GLU A 31 6.61 38.21 -23.67
CA GLU A 31 7.93 38.76 -23.33
C GLU A 31 7.85 39.62 -22.06
N THR A 32 6.82 40.46 -21.95
CA THR A 32 6.63 41.34 -20.78
C THR A 32 6.29 40.51 -19.53
N ARG A 33 5.52 39.43 -19.70
CA ARG A 33 5.18 38.50 -18.62
C ARG A 33 6.42 37.80 -18.08
N GLN A 34 7.26 37.27 -18.96
CA GLN A 34 8.49 36.59 -18.58
C GLN A 34 9.43 37.54 -17.83
N TYR A 35 9.58 38.77 -18.31
CA TYR A 35 10.40 39.79 -17.64
C TYR A 35 9.90 40.15 -16.23
N ILE A 36 8.57 40.22 -16.02
CA ILE A 36 7.98 40.47 -14.70
C ILE A 36 8.23 39.29 -13.75
N LEU A 37 8.15 38.05 -14.24
CA LEU A 37 8.40 36.84 -13.44
C LEU A 37 9.87 36.77 -12.99
N GLU A 38 10.82 37.08 -13.88
CA GLU A 38 12.26 37.13 -13.56
C GLU A 38 12.57 38.18 -12.49
N ILE A 39 11.92 39.35 -12.55
CA ILE A 39 12.06 40.38 -11.51
C ILE A 39 11.46 39.90 -10.19
N ALA A 40 10.30 39.24 -10.21
CA ALA A 40 9.71 38.73 -8.98
C ALA A 40 10.61 37.66 -8.32
N GLU A 41 11.18 36.76 -9.10
CA GLU A 41 12.11 35.72 -8.62
C GLU A 41 13.41 36.33 -8.09
N LYS A 42 14.04 37.25 -8.84
CA LYS A 42 15.30 37.91 -8.45
C LYS A 42 15.22 38.64 -7.10
N TYR A 43 14.05 39.15 -6.75
CA TYR A 43 13.85 39.92 -5.53
C TYR A 43 13.00 39.19 -4.47
N ASP A 44 12.85 37.86 -4.61
CA ASP A 44 12.09 37.00 -3.70
C ASP A 44 10.67 37.52 -3.40
N TYR A 45 10.06 38.13 -4.42
CA TYR A 45 8.68 38.61 -4.35
C TYR A 45 7.73 37.47 -4.70
N SER A 46 7.04 36.98 -3.69
CA SER A 46 5.85 36.15 -3.90
C SER A 46 4.61 37.05 -3.86
N PRO A 47 3.77 37.09 -4.91
CA PRO A 47 2.51 37.81 -4.83
C PRO A 47 1.74 37.27 -3.63
N LEU A 48 1.21 38.19 -2.81
CA LEU A 48 0.12 37.87 -1.91
C LEU A 48 -1.02 37.37 -2.80
N ARG A 49 -1.03 36.07 -3.11
CA ARG A 49 -2.24 35.39 -3.52
C ARG A 49 -3.23 35.90 -2.48
N LYS A 50 -4.36 36.47 -2.93
CA LYS A 50 -5.58 36.09 -2.24
C LYS A 50 -5.56 34.57 -2.32
N ARG A 51 -4.93 33.92 -1.33
CA ARG A 51 -5.56 32.82 -0.63
C ARG A 51 -6.94 33.41 -0.36
N THR A 52 -7.86 33.20 -1.30
CA THR A 52 -9.07 32.52 -0.89
C THR A 52 -8.53 31.47 0.06
N LYS A 53 -8.63 31.76 1.37
CA LYS A 53 -8.87 30.67 2.29
C LYS A 53 -10.02 29.96 1.59
N LYS A 54 -9.73 28.91 0.81
CA LYS A 54 -10.48 27.69 1.00
C LYS A 54 -10.46 27.61 2.51
N GLU A 55 -11.60 27.83 3.15
CA GLU A 55 -11.76 27.33 4.50
C GLU A 55 -11.18 25.92 4.39
N GLU A 56 -10.02 25.70 5.03
CA GLU A 56 -9.43 24.38 5.11
C GLU A 56 -10.48 23.62 5.90
N HIS A 57 -11.45 23.05 5.17
CA HIS A 57 -12.53 22.31 5.75
C HIS A 57 -11.84 21.20 6.50
N LYS A 58 -11.84 21.35 7.81
CA LYS A 58 -11.26 20.40 8.72
C LYS A 58 -12.11 19.15 8.62
N LEU A 59 -11.69 18.23 7.76
CA LEU A 59 -12.38 16.97 7.56
C LEU A 59 -12.22 16.12 8.80
N LYS A 60 -13.30 15.49 9.20
CA LYS A 60 -13.31 14.40 10.15
C LYS A 60 -13.34 13.09 9.38
N ILE A 61 -12.22 12.38 9.39
CA ILE A 61 -12.05 11.12 8.68
C ILE A 61 -12.12 9.99 9.70
N ARG A 62 -12.94 8.98 9.42
CA ARG A 62 -13.03 7.77 10.24
C ARG A 62 -12.25 6.64 9.60
N PHE A 63 -11.34 6.04 10.35
CA PHE A 63 -10.67 4.80 9.97
C PHE A 63 -11.31 3.62 10.71
N ILE A 64 -11.67 2.58 9.97
CA ILE A 64 -12.24 1.34 10.50
C ILE A 64 -11.32 0.16 10.15
N ALA A 65 -10.85 -0.56 11.17
CA ALA A 65 -10.26 -1.87 10.98
C ALA A 65 -11.34 -2.96 11.07
N CYS A 66 -11.53 -3.71 9.98
CA CYS A 66 -12.44 -4.86 9.96
C CYS A 66 -11.76 -6.10 10.53
N THR A 67 -11.99 -6.38 11.81
CA THR A 67 -11.34 -7.47 12.51
C THR A 67 -11.93 -8.83 12.18
N ASN A 68 -11.10 -9.86 12.29
CA ASN A 68 -11.46 -11.28 12.40
C ASN A 68 -10.30 -12.05 13.04
N GLU A 69 -10.59 -13.20 13.64
CA GLU A 69 -9.60 -13.99 14.40
C GLU A 69 -8.38 -14.41 13.55
N ASP A 70 -8.57 -14.65 12.25
CA ASP A 70 -7.55 -15.26 11.40
C ASP A 70 -6.63 -14.29 10.65
N VAL A 71 -7.09 -13.07 10.34
CA VAL A 71 -6.39 -12.16 9.39
C VAL A 71 -6.10 -10.79 9.99
N VAL A 72 -7.11 -10.17 10.58
CA VAL A 72 -7.00 -8.87 11.23
C VAL A 72 -7.40 -9.07 12.69
N PRO A 73 -6.50 -9.59 13.53
CA PRO A 73 -6.82 -9.89 14.92
C PRO A 73 -7.10 -8.60 15.71
N GLU A 74 -7.60 -8.72 16.95
CA GLU A 74 -7.90 -7.53 17.77
C GLU A 74 -6.66 -6.65 18.01
N ASN A 75 -5.47 -7.26 18.07
CA ASN A 75 -4.18 -6.60 18.19
C ASN A 75 -3.51 -6.31 16.83
N TYR A 76 -4.29 -6.13 15.75
CA TYR A 76 -3.77 -5.85 14.41
C TYR A 76 -2.83 -4.63 14.39
N ASP A 77 -3.04 -3.65 15.27
CA ASP A 77 -2.24 -2.44 15.43
C ASP A 77 -0.79 -2.70 15.87
N GLN A 78 -0.51 -3.91 16.35
CA GLN A 78 0.85 -4.37 16.67
C GLN A 78 1.56 -5.04 15.47
N LEU A 79 0.82 -5.43 14.43
CA LEU A 79 1.41 -6.03 13.24
C LEU A 79 2.08 -4.93 12.38
N PRO A 80 3.33 -5.14 11.89
CA PRO A 80 4.14 -4.09 11.28
C PRO A 80 3.43 -3.32 10.16
N PHE A 81 2.79 -4.05 9.24
CA PHE A 81 2.08 -3.47 8.10
C PHE A 81 0.97 -2.50 8.55
N PHE A 82 0.09 -2.95 9.45
CA PHE A 82 -1.06 -2.13 9.89
C PHE A 82 -0.62 -0.97 10.79
N LYS A 83 0.39 -1.18 11.64
CA LYS A 83 0.99 -0.13 12.45
C LYS A 83 1.56 0.99 11.60
N GLU A 84 2.30 0.65 10.55
CA GLU A 84 2.90 1.61 9.64
C GLU A 84 1.82 2.34 8.83
N LEU A 85 0.80 1.64 8.34
CA LEU A 85 -0.34 2.23 7.65
C LEU A 85 -1.07 3.26 8.52
N LEU A 86 -1.43 2.91 9.75
CA LEU A 86 -2.08 3.82 10.71
C LEU A 86 -1.20 5.02 11.03
N SER A 87 0.11 4.82 11.18
CA SER A 87 1.08 5.89 11.41
C SER A 87 1.10 6.91 10.27
N TYR A 88 1.16 6.44 9.01
CA TYR A 88 1.12 7.34 7.84
C TYR A 88 -0.22 8.03 7.70
N ILE A 89 -1.34 7.32 7.89
CA ILE A 89 -2.68 7.93 7.85
C ILE A 89 -2.79 9.05 8.92
N SER A 90 -2.43 8.76 10.16
CA SER A 90 -2.47 9.72 11.26
C SER A 90 -1.59 10.94 11.01
N THR A 91 -0.35 10.69 10.53
CA THR A 91 0.61 11.76 10.22
C THR A 91 0.10 12.67 9.11
N GLU A 92 -0.39 12.10 8.02
CA GLU A 92 -0.86 12.86 6.84
C GLU A 92 -2.16 13.63 7.16
N ILE A 93 -3.12 13.02 7.86
CA ILE A 93 -4.34 13.69 8.33
C ILE A 93 -3.98 14.85 9.25
N GLY A 94 -3.09 14.63 10.22
CA GLY A 94 -2.64 15.66 11.17
C GLY A 94 -1.91 16.81 10.49
N ALA A 95 -1.04 16.52 9.53
CA ALA A 95 -0.32 17.53 8.75
C ALA A 95 -1.25 18.44 7.93
N LYS A 96 -2.42 17.93 7.53
CA LYS A 96 -3.46 18.65 6.80
C LYS A 96 -4.51 19.34 7.69
N GLY A 97 -4.37 19.22 9.01
CA GLY A 97 -5.30 19.84 9.98
C GLY A 97 -6.65 19.13 10.11
N HIS A 98 -6.79 17.93 9.54
CA HIS A 98 -7.97 17.07 9.66
C HIS A 98 -8.01 16.34 11.01
N VAL A 99 -9.12 15.67 11.32
CA VAL A 99 -9.28 14.83 12.51
C VAL A 99 -9.39 13.38 12.08
N LEU A 100 -8.63 12.51 12.73
CA LEU A 100 -8.79 11.07 12.59
C LEU A 100 -9.56 10.51 13.79
N THR A 101 -10.57 9.68 13.53
CA THR A 101 -11.15 8.79 14.53
C THR A 101 -10.94 7.35 14.11
N THR A 102 -10.44 6.51 15.00
CA THR A 102 -10.14 5.10 14.71
C THR A 102 -11.09 4.19 15.46
N ASN A 103 -11.69 3.22 14.78
CA ASN A 103 -12.47 2.16 15.39
C ASN A 103 -12.06 0.80 14.81
N SER A 104 -12.33 -0.26 15.55
CA SER A 104 -12.26 -1.63 15.05
C SER A 104 -13.61 -2.31 15.30
N MET A 105 -13.99 -3.19 14.38
CA MET A 105 -15.23 -3.97 14.51
C MET A 105 -15.15 -5.26 13.69
N PRO A 106 -15.83 -6.34 14.12
CA PRO A 106 -15.93 -7.56 13.34
C PRO A 106 -16.55 -7.29 11.96
N LYS A 107 -16.01 -7.91 10.91
CA LYS A 107 -16.50 -7.71 9.53
C LYS A 107 -17.99 -8.04 9.36
N GLU A 108 -18.51 -9.00 10.12
CA GLU A 108 -19.91 -9.44 10.10
C GLU A 108 -20.85 -8.34 10.63
N LEU A 109 -20.35 -7.49 11.52
CA LEU A 109 -21.08 -6.39 12.15
C LEU A 109 -20.79 -5.03 11.50
N LEU A 110 -19.91 -4.99 10.50
CA LEU A 110 -19.38 -3.78 9.89
C LEU A 110 -20.46 -2.75 9.57
N PHE A 111 -21.47 -3.14 8.80
CA PHE A 111 -22.51 -2.21 8.37
C PHE A 111 -23.36 -1.68 9.54
N ASN A 112 -23.78 -2.58 10.44
CA ASN A 112 -24.68 -2.23 11.55
C ASN A 112 -23.97 -1.32 12.56
N GLU A 113 -22.73 -1.62 12.93
CA GLU A 113 -21.98 -0.83 13.90
C GLU A 113 -21.51 0.49 13.31
N LEU A 114 -21.02 0.49 12.05
CA LEU A 114 -20.64 1.72 11.37
C LEU A 114 -21.84 2.67 11.20
N SER A 115 -23.01 2.17 10.80
CA SER A 115 -24.22 3.00 10.65
C SER A 115 -24.63 3.65 11.98
N LYS A 116 -24.64 2.89 13.08
CA LYS A 116 -24.95 3.45 14.42
C LYS A 116 -23.96 4.55 14.82
N ILE A 117 -22.67 4.35 14.56
CA ILE A 117 -21.65 5.35 14.88
C ILE A 117 -21.84 6.60 14.03
N GLU A 118 -22.08 6.46 12.72
CA GLU A 118 -22.25 7.59 11.81
C GLU A 118 -23.56 8.36 12.01
N GLU A 119 -24.60 7.73 12.55
CA GLU A 119 -25.84 8.39 13.00
C GLU A 119 -25.59 9.36 14.17
N HIS A 120 -24.67 9.03 15.07
CA HIS A 120 -24.35 9.84 16.25
C HIS A 120 -23.17 10.78 16.05
N ASP A 121 -22.20 10.39 15.24
CA ASP A 121 -20.92 11.03 15.11
C ASP A 121 -20.44 10.98 13.64
N THR A 122 -21.17 11.66 12.75
CA THR A 122 -20.93 11.66 11.30
C THR A 122 -19.51 12.09 10.94
N SER A 123 -18.91 11.41 9.97
CA SER A 123 -17.61 11.71 9.39
C SER A 123 -17.77 12.28 7.98
N ASP A 124 -16.81 13.11 7.55
CA ASP A 124 -16.76 13.63 6.18
C ASP A 124 -16.27 12.56 5.19
N GLY A 125 -15.67 11.48 5.69
CA GLY A 125 -15.22 10.36 4.89
C GLY A 125 -14.72 9.18 5.72
N ILE A 126 -14.85 8.00 5.15
CA ILE A 126 -14.58 6.72 5.82
C ILE A 126 -13.49 5.97 5.07
N ILE A 127 -12.47 5.52 5.78
CA ILE A 127 -11.42 4.62 5.30
C ILE A 127 -11.61 3.28 6.00
N ILE A 128 -11.82 2.21 5.25
CA ILE A 128 -11.99 0.86 5.79
C ILE A 128 -10.78 0.01 5.42
N LEU A 129 -10.05 -0.51 6.40
CA LEU A 129 -9.08 -1.57 6.18
C LEU A 129 -9.83 -2.90 5.97
N GLY A 130 -9.84 -3.36 4.73
CA GLY A 130 -10.75 -4.39 4.25
C GLY A 130 -10.10 -5.71 3.83
N THR A 131 -8.94 -6.07 4.37
CA THR A 131 -8.12 -7.23 3.98
C THR A 131 -8.90 -8.53 3.77
N ASN A 132 -9.95 -8.74 4.56
CA ASN A 132 -10.79 -9.95 4.59
C ASN A 132 -12.24 -9.71 4.10
N LEU A 133 -12.55 -8.52 3.59
CA LEU A 133 -13.90 -8.18 3.16
C LEU A 133 -14.23 -8.84 1.83
N THR A 134 -15.45 -9.38 1.76
CA THR A 134 -16.03 -9.94 0.54
C THR A 134 -16.75 -8.83 -0.24
N ALA A 135 -17.10 -9.13 -1.49
CA ALA A 135 -17.95 -8.24 -2.28
C ALA A 135 -19.30 -7.96 -1.59
N SER A 136 -19.86 -8.91 -0.84
CA SER A 136 -21.12 -8.69 -0.13
C SER A 136 -20.96 -7.67 1.01
N HIS A 137 -19.90 -7.77 1.82
CA HIS A 137 -19.64 -6.78 2.87
C HIS A 137 -19.41 -5.38 2.28
N ILE A 138 -18.57 -5.30 1.24
CA ILE A 138 -18.23 -4.04 0.57
C ILE A 138 -19.47 -3.40 -0.06
N LYS A 139 -20.32 -4.19 -0.72
CA LYS A 139 -21.53 -3.70 -1.38
C LYS A 139 -22.42 -2.96 -0.39
N THR A 140 -22.70 -3.56 0.76
CA THR A 140 -23.62 -2.98 1.76
C THR A 140 -23.14 -1.61 2.25
N VAL A 141 -21.86 -1.46 2.59
CA VAL A 141 -21.33 -0.16 3.04
C VAL A 141 -21.21 0.85 1.91
N ASN A 142 -20.83 0.42 0.70
CA ASN A 142 -20.66 1.30 -0.47
C ASN A 142 -21.98 1.84 -1.03
N GLU A 143 -23.10 1.16 -0.77
CA GLU A 143 -24.45 1.65 -1.10
C GLU A 143 -24.98 2.70 -0.10
N HIS A 144 -24.40 2.78 1.11
CA HIS A 144 -24.85 3.69 2.18
C HIS A 144 -23.92 4.89 2.42
N PHE A 145 -22.63 4.75 2.15
CA PHE A 145 -21.63 5.79 2.40
C PHE A 145 -20.99 6.25 1.10
N ASP A 146 -21.25 7.50 0.71
CA ASP A 146 -20.79 8.06 -0.57
C ASP A 146 -19.27 8.32 -0.61
N ASN A 147 -18.70 8.83 0.48
CA ASN A 147 -17.27 9.14 0.59
C ASN A 147 -16.50 8.05 1.35
N LEU A 148 -16.45 6.87 0.73
CA LEU A 148 -15.84 5.67 1.28
C LEU A 148 -14.63 5.23 0.44
N VAL A 149 -13.53 4.88 1.11
CA VAL A 149 -12.33 4.25 0.51
C VAL A 149 -12.02 2.96 1.25
N ILE A 150 -11.78 1.88 0.51
CA ILE A 150 -11.47 0.58 1.09
C ILE A 150 -10.01 0.23 0.78
N LEU A 151 -9.24 -0.09 1.80
CA LEU A 151 -7.84 -0.44 1.71
C LEU A 151 -7.62 -1.95 1.73
N ASP A 152 -6.51 -2.37 1.13
CA ASP A 152 -5.95 -3.71 1.24
C ASP A 152 -6.87 -4.85 0.72
N THR A 153 -7.77 -4.51 -0.18
CA THR A 153 -8.55 -5.48 -0.94
C THR A 153 -8.98 -4.88 -2.27
N GLN A 154 -9.51 -5.72 -3.15
CA GLN A 154 -10.06 -5.31 -4.45
C GLN A 154 -11.48 -5.87 -4.59
N CYS A 155 -12.32 -5.19 -5.37
CA CYS A 155 -13.65 -5.67 -5.67
C CYS A 155 -14.09 -5.29 -7.08
N SER A 156 -13.58 -6.01 -8.09
CA SER A 156 -13.84 -5.72 -9.50
C SER A 156 -15.31 -5.83 -9.91
N SER A 157 -16.17 -6.41 -9.08
CA SER A 157 -17.61 -6.55 -9.32
C SER A 157 -18.44 -5.35 -8.84
N LEU A 158 -17.82 -4.32 -8.24
CA LEU A 158 -18.51 -3.18 -7.65
C LEU A 158 -17.92 -1.85 -8.12
N ASP A 159 -18.79 -0.83 -8.22
CA ASP A 159 -18.38 0.57 -8.39
C ASP A 159 -18.07 1.17 -7.02
N CYS A 160 -16.84 1.00 -6.55
CA CYS A 160 -16.33 1.42 -5.24
C CYS A 160 -14.90 1.97 -5.34
N ASN A 161 -14.49 2.80 -4.37
CA ASN A 161 -13.09 3.19 -4.26
C ASN A 161 -12.32 2.12 -3.50
N THR A 162 -11.30 1.55 -4.11
CA THR A 162 -10.38 0.62 -3.44
C THR A 162 -8.94 1.02 -3.69
N ILE A 163 -8.07 0.82 -2.71
CA ILE A 163 -6.63 0.99 -2.87
C ILE A 163 -5.94 -0.25 -2.30
N THR A 164 -5.21 -0.95 -3.14
CA THR A 164 -4.45 -2.12 -2.74
C THR A 164 -3.07 -2.11 -3.39
N MET A 165 -2.16 -2.91 -2.86
CA MET A 165 -0.89 -3.17 -3.51
C MET A 165 -1.08 -4.08 -4.71
N ASN A 166 -0.23 -3.94 -5.73
CA ASN A 166 -0.23 -4.82 -6.89
C ASN A 166 0.37 -6.19 -6.53
N ASN A 167 -0.43 -7.01 -5.83
CA ASN A 167 -0.08 -8.35 -5.37
C ASN A 167 0.37 -9.27 -6.51
N PHE A 168 -0.28 -9.16 -7.68
CA PHE A 168 0.09 -9.92 -8.86
C PHE A 168 1.50 -9.56 -9.34
N LEU A 169 1.78 -8.28 -9.56
CA LEU A 169 3.08 -7.81 -10.03
C LEU A 169 4.18 -8.19 -9.05
N GLY A 170 3.98 -7.93 -7.76
CA GLY A 170 4.98 -8.23 -6.74
C GLY A 170 5.38 -9.71 -6.70
N ALA A 171 4.39 -10.61 -6.75
CA ALA A 171 4.68 -12.04 -6.75
C ALA A 171 5.24 -12.53 -8.09
N TYR A 172 4.85 -11.90 -9.20
CA TYR A 172 5.44 -12.15 -10.51
C TYR A 172 6.93 -11.80 -10.50
N ASP A 173 7.29 -10.58 -10.09
CA ASP A 173 8.68 -10.09 -10.06
C ASP A 173 9.55 -10.91 -9.10
N ALA A 174 9.03 -11.24 -7.91
CA ALA A 174 9.72 -12.12 -6.96
C ALA A 174 10.01 -13.51 -7.53
N THR A 175 9.03 -14.10 -8.22
CA THR A 175 9.18 -15.42 -8.82
C THR A 175 10.08 -15.40 -10.05
N GLN A 176 9.97 -14.35 -10.87
CA GLN A 176 10.86 -14.09 -12.00
C GLN A 176 12.30 -13.99 -11.51
N HIS A 177 12.56 -13.29 -10.41
CA HIS A 177 13.90 -13.20 -9.84
C HIS A 177 14.48 -14.58 -9.47
N LEU A 178 13.70 -15.47 -8.84
CA LEU A 178 14.14 -16.84 -8.59
C LEU A 178 14.51 -17.58 -9.89
N LEU A 179 13.69 -17.44 -10.92
CA LEU A 179 13.91 -18.08 -12.22
C LEU A 179 15.15 -17.52 -12.92
N GLU A 180 15.37 -16.21 -12.89
CA GLU A 180 16.58 -15.55 -13.41
C GLU A 180 17.85 -15.96 -12.64
N MET A 181 17.71 -16.25 -11.34
CA MET A 181 18.76 -16.79 -10.49
C MET A 181 19.02 -18.29 -10.71
N GLY A 182 18.39 -18.90 -11.73
CA GLY A 182 18.64 -20.28 -12.15
C GLY A 182 17.78 -21.32 -11.43
N HIS A 183 16.92 -20.92 -10.50
CA HIS A 183 16.01 -21.86 -9.86
C HIS A 183 14.96 -22.35 -10.86
N ARG A 184 14.74 -23.67 -10.91
CA ARG A 184 13.68 -24.30 -11.72
C ARG A 184 12.73 -25.16 -10.89
N LYS A 185 13.20 -25.63 -9.74
CA LYS A 185 12.42 -26.38 -8.75
C LYS A 185 12.08 -25.43 -7.59
N ILE A 186 10.93 -24.78 -7.69
CA ILE A 186 10.51 -23.72 -6.75
C ILE A 186 9.27 -24.21 -6.00
N GLY A 187 9.34 -24.24 -4.67
CA GLY A 187 8.19 -24.49 -3.83
C GLY A 187 7.35 -23.23 -3.61
N TYR A 188 6.06 -23.41 -3.39
CA TYR A 188 5.13 -22.34 -3.02
C TYR A 188 4.59 -22.57 -1.62
N ILE A 189 4.89 -21.68 -0.68
CA ILE A 189 4.39 -21.79 0.69
C ILE A 189 3.18 -20.88 0.85
N LYS A 190 2.04 -21.52 1.03
CA LYS A 190 0.71 -20.94 1.04
C LYS A 190 0.27 -20.65 2.47
N GLY A 191 -0.23 -19.44 2.71
CA GLY A 191 -0.97 -19.09 3.91
C GLY A 191 -2.23 -19.94 4.03
N ILE A 192 -2.47 -20.48 5.22
CA ILE A 192 -3.70 -21.22 5.55
C ILE A 192 -4.91 -20.30 5.36
N GLN A 193 -4.79 -19.05 5.78
CA GLN A 193 -5.78 -18.00 5.57
C GLN A 193 -5.94 -17.70 4.08
N ARG A 194 -7.19 -17.51 3.63
CA ARG A 194 -7.48 -17.23 2.23
C ARG A 194 -8.11 -15.85 2.07
N ILE A 195 -7.29 -14.93 1.60
CA ILE A 195 -7.65 -13.55 1.26
C ILE A 195 -7.37 -13.27 -0.23
N ASN A 196 -7.97 -12.20 -0.75
CA ASN A 196 -7.80 -11.79 -2.16
C ASN A 196 -6.34 -11.52 -2.51
N ASN A 197 -5.59 -10.89 -1.60
CA ASN A 197 -4.16 -10.60 -1.78
C ASN A 197 -3.36 -11.86 -2.10
N PHE A 198 -3.53 -12.93 -1.30
CA PHE A 198 -2.86 -14.22 -1.53
C PHE A 198 -3.34 -14.94 -2.79
N TYR A 199 -4.58 -14.73 -3.21
CA TYR A 199 -5.04 -15.24 -4.50
C TYR A 199 -4.28 -14.58 -5.66
N ASP A 200 -4.08 -13.26 -5.61
CA ASP A 200 -3.34 -12.54 -6.65
C ASP A 200 -1.83 -12.79 -6.60
N ARG A 201 -1.22 -12.89 -5.41
CA ARG A 201 0.17 -13.33 -5.26
C ARG A 201 0.36 -14.71 -5.93
N ARG A 202 -0.57 -15.64 -5.71
CA ARG A 202 -0.56 -16.95 -6.38
C ARG A 202 -0.69 -16.85 -7.90
N ARG A 203 -1.51 -15.92 -8.41
CA ARG A 203 -1.64 -15.68 -9.85
C ARG A 203 -0.33 -15.16 -10.44
N GLY A 204 0.32 -14.21 -9.78
CA GLY A 204 1.63 -13.67 -10.18
C GLY A 204 2.71 -14.75 -10.23
N PHE A 205 2.82 -15.56 -9.17
CA PHE A 205 3.73 -16.71 -9.12
C PHE A 205 3.53 -17.66 -10.31
N LYS A 206 2.28 -18.08 -10.57
CA LYS A 206 1.98 -19.00 -11.68
C LYS A 206 2.31 -18.40 -13.04
N ALA A 207 2.04 -17.11 -13.22
CA ALA A 207 2.32 -16.41 -14.46
C ALA A 207 3.83 -16.34 -14.73
N ALA A 208 4.64 -16.02 -13.72
CA ALA A 208 6.09 -16.01 -13.83
C ALA A 208 6.65 -17.40 -14.16
N VAL A 209 6.22 -18.45 -13.43
CA VAL A 209 6.60 -19.85 -13.73
C VAL A 209 6.28 -20.22 -15.18
N SER A 210 5.07 -19.88 -15.65
CA SER A 210 4.66 -20.18 -17.02
C SER A 210 5.48 -19.41 -18.06
N SER A 211 5.86 -18.17 -17.78
CA SER A 211 6.65 -17.33 -18.69
C SER A 211 8.07 -17.87 -18.95
N PHE A 212 8.58 -18.73 -18.06
CA PHE A 212 9.84 -19.45 -18.22
C PHE A 212 9.67 -20.88 -18.76
N GLY A 213 8.49 -21.22 -19.30
CA GLY A 213 8.21 -22.52 -19.92
C GLY A 213 8.05 -23.68 -18.92
N LEU A 214 7.83 -23.38 -17.64
CA LEU A 214 7.58 -24.37 -16.60
C LEU A 214 6.08 -24.50 -16.30
N SER A 215 5.64 -25.66 -15.84
CA SER A 215 4.26 -25.88 -15.42
C SER A 215 4.07 -25.48 -13.95
N PRO A 216 3.15 -24.55 -13.64
CA PRO A 216 2.84 -24.24 -12.23
C PRO A 216 2.13 -25.38 -11.49
N ALA A 217 1.65 -26.41 -12.20
CA ALA A 217 1.09 -27.61 -11.58
C ALA A 217 2.19 -28.46 -10.93
N ASP A 218 3.41 -28.40 -11.45
CA ASP A 218 4.56 -29.20 -10.99
C ASP A 218 5.26 -28.56 -9.78
N MET A 219 4.93 -27.31 -9.45
CA MET A 219 5.49 -26.61 -8.29
C MET A 219 4.84 -27.13 -7.00
N PRO A 220 5.63 -27.75 -6.09
CA PRO A 220 5.10 -28.32 -4.86
C PRO A 220 4.59 -27.19 -3.95
N LYS A 221 3.65 -27.54 -3.06
CA LYS A 221 3.01 -26.60 -2.15
C LYS A 221 3.12 -27.07 -0.71
N PHE A 222 3.35 -26.12 0.19
CA PHE A 222 3.26 -26.34 1.64
C PHE A 222 2.35 -25.31 2.27
N TYR A 223 1.81 -25.59 3.46
CA TYR A 223 0.87 -24.72 4.15
C TYR A 223 1.39 -24.32 5.52
N LEU A 224 1.44 -23.01 5.78
CA LEU A 224 1.76 -22.44 7.08
C LEU A 224 0.74 -21.36 7.46
N PRO A 225 0.53 -21.10 8.76
CA PRO A 225 -0.15 -19.89 9.20
C PRO A 225 0.55 -18.66 8.61
N GLY A 226 -0.21 -17.79 7.95
CA GLY A 226 0.25 -16.46 7.55
C GLY A 226 0.19 -15.47 8.70
N MET A 227 0.82 -14.31 8.53
CA MET A 227 0.77 -13.17 9.46
C MET A 227 1.28 -13.44 10.89
N GLU A 228 1.85 -14.62 11.16
CA GLU A 228 2.43 -15.01 12.44
C GLU A 228 3.73 -15.79 12.21
N ILE A 229 4.71 -15.60 13.09
CA ILE A 229 5.90 -16.44 13.11
C ILE A 229 5.60 -17.76 13.81
N ASN A 230 5.39 -18.82 13.04
CA ASN A 230 5.08 -20.15 13.53
C ASN A 230 6.08 -21.20 12.99
N PRO A 231 7.22 -21.41 13.66
CA PRO A 231 8.20 -22.42 13.25
C PRO A 231 7.59 -23.82 13.22
N ILE A 232 7.95 -24.62 12.22
CA ILE A 232 7.33 -25.91 11.96
C ILE A 232 7.82 -26.93 13.00
N GLN A 233 6.95 -27.24 13.97
CA GLN A 233 7.22 -28.25 15.00
C GLN A 233 6.49 -29.56 14.70
N ASN A 234 5.18 -29.49 14.42
CA ASN A 234 4.33 -30.69 14.31
C ASN A 234 4.26 -31.30 12.91
N LYS A 235 4.99 -30.74 11.94
CA LYS A 235 5.01 -31.19 10.53
C LYS A 235 6.42 -31.23 9.93
N GLN A 236 7.43 -31.47 10.76
CA GLN A 236 8.82 -31.44 10.32
C GLN A 236 9.12 -32.47 9.22
N GLU A 237 8.63 -33.70 9.35
CA GLU A 237 8.83 -34.74 8.34
C GLU A 237 8.21 -34.34 6.98
N GLN A 238 6.96 -33.86 6.99
CA GLN A 238 6.28 -33.36 5.78
C GLN A 238 7.01 -32.16 5.17
N PHE A 239 7.58 -31.29 6.01
CA PHE A 239 8.35 -30.14 5.53
C PHE A 239 9.69 -30.57 4.92
N LEU A 240 10.38 -31.54 5.53
CA LEU A 240 11.61 -32.12 4.99
C LEU A 240 11.37 -32.80 3.64
N GLU A 241 10.28 -33.56 3.51
CA GLU A 241 9.85 -34.16 2.23
C GLU A 241 9.54 -33.07 1.19
N PHE A 242 8.82 -32.02 1.59
CA PHE A 242 8.51 -30.89 0.72
C PHE A 242 9.76 -30.19 0.19
N ILE A 243 10.76 -29.93 1.05
CA ILE A 243 11.97 -29.22 0.63
C ILE A 243 12.99 -30.10 -0.10
N GLN A 244 12.86 -31.43 -0.04
CA GLN A 244 13.84 -32.38 -0.57
C GLN A 244 14.17 -32.17 -2.06
N ASN A 245 13.18 -31.76 -2.85
CA ASN A 245 13.30 -31.67 -4.31
C ASN A 245 13.25 -30.24 -4.85
N ILE A 246 13.32 -29.22 -3.99
CA ILE A 246 13.29 -27.82 -4.40
C ILE A 246 14.59 -27.11 -4.05
N THR A 247 14.81 -25.97 -4.69
CA THR A 247 16.02 -25.14 -4.50
C THR A 247 15.70 -23.73 -4.04
N ALA A 248 14.43 -23.33 -4.16
CA ALA A 248 13.92 -22.08 -3.64
C ALA A 248 12.46 -22.22 -3.20
N VAL A 249 11.99 -21.32 -2.35
CA VAL A 249 10.58 -21.15 -2.01
C VAL A 249 10.16 -19.70 -2.16
N PHE A 250 8.96 -19.49 -2.70
CA PHE A 250 8.21 -18.25 -2.56
C PHE A 250 7.18 -18.42 -1.45
N CYS A 251 7.21 -17.51 -0.48
CA CYS A 251 6.30 -17.46 0.66
C CYS A 251 5.26 -16.36 0.43
N GLU A 252 3.98 -16.64 0.73
CA GLU A 252 2.91 -15.67 0.52
C GLU A 252 3.08 -14.38 1.33
N ASP A 253 3.81 -14.38 2.46
CA ASP A 253 4.18 -13.21 3.26
C ASP A 253 5.55 -13.40 3.96
N ASP A 254 6.07 -12.33 4.58
CA ASP A 254 7.36 -12.31 5.28
C ASP A 254 7.36 -13.14 6.56
N TYR A 255 6.24 -13.25 7.28
CA TYR A 255 6.18 -14.05 8.51
C TYR A 255 6.22 -15.56 8.23
N ILE A 256 5.64 -16.01 7.12
CA ILE A 256 5.83 -17.36 6.58
C ILE A 256 7.31 -17.56 6.23
N ALA A 257 7.94 -16.62 5.53
CA ALA A 257 9.35 -16.73 5.16
C ALA A 257 10.28 -16.80 6.39
N ILE A 258 10.04 -15.96 7.40
CA ILE A 258 10.77 -15.97 8.67
C ILE A 258 10.55 -17.31 9.41
N SER A 259 9.32 -17.84 9.39
CA SER A 259 9.01 -19.15 9.98
C SER A 259 9.78 -20.29 9.32
N VAL A 260 9.92 -20.23 7.99
CA VAL A 260 10.71 -21.16 7.19
C VAL A 260 12.18 -21.05 7.55
N ILE A 261 12.76 -19.85 7.55
CA ILE A 261 14.18 -19.64 7.89
C ILE A 261 14.47 -20.12 9.32
N LYS A 262 13.62 -19.79 10.29
CA LYS A 262 13.75 -20.28 11.68
C LYS A 262 13.69 -21.80 11.77
N THR A 263 12.84 -22.44 10.97
CA THR A 263 12.73 -23.91 10.94
C THR A 263 14.00 -24.53 10.34
N LEU A 264 14.47 -24.01 9.20
CA LEU A 264 15.67 -24.50 8.53
C LEU A 264 16.90 -24.36 9.41
N SER A 265 17.05 -23.22 10.11
CA SER A 265 18.13 -22.98 11.07
C SER A 265 18.13 -24.03 12.20
N LYS A 266 16.96 -24.34 12.79
CA LYS A 266 16.83 -25.40 13.81
C LYS A 266 17.18 -26.79 13.29
N LEU A 267 17.00 -27.04 11.99
CA LEU A 267 17.33 -28.29 11.32
C LEU A 267 18.78 -28.32 10.80
N GLY A 268 19.58 -27.27 11.02
CA GLY A 268 20.94 -27.16 10.50
C GLY A 268 21.02 -27.01 8.98
N ILE A 269 19.93 -26.55 8.34
CA ILE A 269 19.86 -26.31 6.89
C ILE A 269 20.09 -24.83 6.63
N ASN A 270 21.17 -24.51 5.91
CA ASN A 270 21.55 -23.11 5.68
C ASN A 270 20.75 -22.47 4.53
N VAL A 271 20.36 -21.21 4.76
CA VAL A 271 19.77 -20.31 3.76
C VAL A 271 20.83 -19.24 3.47
N PRO A 272 21.15 -18.95 2.19
CA PRO A 272 20.54 -19.48 0.96
C PRO A 272 21.19 -20.76 0.39
N GLU A 273 22.20 -21.34 1.05
CA GLU A 273 23.07 -22.39 0.47
C GLU A 273 22.37 -23.72 0.16
N LYS A 274 21.30 -24.05 0.86
CA LYS A 274 20.51 -25.26 0.59
C LYS A 274 19.15 -24.93 0.02
N LEU A 275 18.53 -23.85 0.49
CA LEU A 275 17.24 -23.38 0.01
C LEU A 275 17.24 -21.86 -0.01
N SER A 276 16.93 -21.25 -1.16
CA SER A 276 16.65 -19.82 -1.25
C SER A 276 15.23 -19.51 -0.81
N VAL A 277 15.01 -18.39 -0.14
CA VAL A 277 13.71 -18.00 0.43
C VAL A 277 13.38 -16.58 0.02
N ILE A 278 12.19 -16.35 -0.56
CA ILE A 278 11.65 -15.02 -0.81
C ILE A 278 10.32 -14.86 -0.07
N GLY A 279 10.15 -13.72 0.59
CA GLY A 279 8.89 -13.30 1.22
C GLY A 279 8.14 -12.22 0.44
N PHE A 280 7.20 -11.58 1.12
CA PHE A 280 6.42 -10.46 0.63
C PHE A 280 6.06 -9.58 1.83
N ASP A 281 6.04 -8.26 1.66
CA ASP A 281 5.58 -7.19 2.58
C ASP A 281 6.71 -6.23 3.01
N ASP A 282 7.99 -6.65 3.00
CA ASP A 282 9.16 -5.86 3.45
C ASP A 282 9.01 -5.31 4.87
N ILE A 283 8.55 -6.16 5.79
CA ILE A 283 8.40 -5.78 7.20
C ILE A 283 9.76 -5.50 7.85
N SER A 284 9.77 -4.76 8.95
CA SER A 284 11.01 -4.38 9.64
C SER A 284 11.89 -5.58 10.03
N GLU A 285 11.25 -6.70 10.39
CA GLU A 285 11.87 -7.94 10.82
C GLU A 285 12.66 -8.61 9.68
N SER A 286 12.32 -8.35 8.42
CA SER A 286 13.02 -8.88 7.25
C SER A 286 14.49 -8.45 7.18
N ARG A 287 14.84 -7.32 7.82
CA ARG A 287 16.19 -6.71 7.83
C ARG A 287 17.04 -7.10 9.03
N VAL A 288 16.46 -7.74 10.05
CA VAL A 288 17.16 -8.06 11.31
C VAL A 288 17.31 -9.56 11.55
N ILE A 289 16.67 -10.40 10.73
CA ILE A 289 16.94 -11.83 10.72
C ILE A 289 18.22 -12.15 9.94
N THR A 290 18.79 -13.33 10.18
CA THR A 290 19.97 -13.83 9.44
C THR A 290 19.61 -15.11 8.70
N PRO A 291 19.80 -15.18 7.36
CA PRO A 291 20.18 -14.08 6.47
C PRO A 291 19.09 -13.00 6.37
N GLU A 292 19.44 -11.77 5.95
CA GLU A 292 18.43 -10.76 5.63
C GLU A 292 17.53 -11.24 4.48
N LEU A 293 16.22 -11.04 4.61
CA LEU A 293 15.23 -11.62 3.72
C LEU A 293 15.04 -10.80 2.45
N THR A 294 15.25 -11.42 1.29
CA THR A 294 14.74 -10.95 0.00
C THR A 294 13.22 -11.00 0.00
N THR A 295 12.58 -9.88 -0.32
CA THR A 295 11.12 -9.72 -0.18
C THR A 295 10.57 -8.65 -1.14
N VAL A 296 9.25 -8.49 -1.16
CA VAL A 296 8.54 -7.50 -1.96
C VAL A 296 8.11 -6.34 -1.09
N HIS A 297 8.60 -5.14 -1.39
CA HIS A 297 8.23 -3.90 -0.71
C HIS A 297 6.86 -3.39 -1.16
N VAL A 298 6.00 -3.14 -0.17
CA VAL A 298 4.69 -2.54 -0.34
C VAL A 298 4.76 -1.03 -0.06
N PRO A 299 4.28 -0.15 -0.98
CA PRO A 299 4.34 1.29 -0.80
C PRO A 299 3.25 1.80 0.16
N ILE A 300 3.35 1.47 1.45
CA ILE A 300 2.32 1.74 2.47
C ILE A 300 2.04 3.25 2.61
N LYS A 301 3.10 4.07 2.54
CA LYS A 301 2.99 5.52 2.62
C LYS A 301 2.12 6.07 1.48
N GLU A 302 2.41 5.64 0.25
CA GLU A 302 1.67 6.07 -0.93
C GLU A 302 0.22 5.58 -0.90
N ILE A 303 -0.04 4.37 -0.38
CA ILE A 303 -1.40 3.87 -0.14
C ILE A 303 -2.17 4.81 0.79
N ALA A 304 -1.56 5.21 1.92
CA ALA A 304 -2.18 6.13 2.87
C ALA A 304 -2.46 7.51 2.26
N GLN A 305 -1.50 8.04 1.48
CA GLN A 305 -1.63 9.34 0.82
C GLN A 305 -2.75 9.34 -0.24
N GLU A 306 -2.84 8.29 -1.05
CA GLU A 306 -3.92 8.14 -2.04
C GLU A 306 -5.27 7.98 -1.35
N ALA A 307 -5.35 7.27 -0.23
CA ALA A 307 -6.59 7.11 0.53
C ALA A 307 -7.16 8.46 0.99
N ILE A 308 -6.31 9.28 1.60
CA ILE A 308 -6.70 10.61 2.09
C ILE A 308 -7.05 11.53 0.91
N SER A 309 -6.28 11.46 -0.19
CA SER A 309 -6.55 12.22 -1.41
C SER A 309 -7.93 11.92 -2.00
N LEU A 310 -8.32 10.64 -2.05
CA LEU A 310 -9.67 10.25 -2.50
C LEU A 310 -10.78 10.77 -1.58
N ILE A 311 -10.58 10.74 -0.26
CA ILE A 311 -11.53 11.28 0.71
C ILE A 311 -11.70 12.80 0.51
N GLU A 312 -10.61 13.56 0.40
CA GLU A 312 -10.66 15.01 0.17
C GLU A 312 -11.40 15.34 -1.13
N GLN A 313 -11.10 14.61 -2.20
CA GLN A 313 -11.73 14.76 -3.51
C GLN A 313 -13.25 14.50 -3.45
N GLY A 314 -13.66 13.44 -2.73
CA GLY A 314 -15.06 13.06 -2.58
C GLY A 314 -15.94 14.10 -1.87
N THR A 315 -15.35 15.01 -1.08
CA THR A 315 -16.11 16.10 -0.41
C THR A 315 -16.51 17.24 -1.33
N THR A 316 -15.88 17.39 -2.50
CA THR A 316 -16.03 18.58 -3.35
C THR A 316 -16.79 18.32 -4.64
N THR A 317 -16.73 17.10 -5.17
CA THR A 317 -17.33 16.73 -6.46
C THR A 317 -17.69 15.25 -6.46
N SER A 318 -18.81 14.88 -7.09
CA SER A 318 -19.07 13.49 -7.46
C SER A 318 -18.03 13.08 -8.50
N LEU A 319 -17.14 12.17 -8.12
CA LEU A 319 -16.05 11.69 -8.96
C LEU A 319 -16.28 10.23 -9.32
N VAL A 320 -15.74 9.86 -10.48
CA VAL A 320 -15.62 8.47 -10.89
C VAL A 320 -14.86 7.72 -9.80
N LYS A 321 -15.48 6.66 -9.27
CA LYS A 321 -14.85 5.81 -8.26
C LYS A 321 -13.68 5.05 -8.88
N LYS A 322 -12.61 4.85 -8.10
CA LYS A 322 -11.34 4.32 -8.59
C LYS A 322 -10.93 3.09 -7.81
N GLN A 323 -10.59 2.03 -8.53
CA GLN A 323 -9.86 0.89 -7.97
C GLN A 323 -8.39 1.03 -8.35
N LEU A 324 -7.55 1.37 -7.37
CA LEU A 324 -6.14 1.67 -7.54
C LEU A 324 -5.27 0.49 -7.10
N PHE A 325 -4.26 0.19 -7.92
CA PHE A 325 -3.20 -0.76 -7.62
C PHE A 325 -1.88 -0.01 -7.58
N LEU A 326 -1.22 -0.01 -6.42
CA LEU A 326 0.11 0.58 -6.30
C LEU A 326 1.16 -0.49 -6.53
N ASN A 327 2.03 -0.25 -7.52
CA ASN A 327 3.08 -1.19 -7.87
C ASN A 327 4.08 -1.36 -6.72
N THR A 328 4.41 -2.62 -6.46
CA THR A 328 5.40 -3.00 -5.46
C THR A 328 6.80 -3.02 -6.08
N LYS A 329 7.83 -3.25 -5.25
CA LYS A 329 9.22 -3.40 -5.71
C LYS A 329 9.87 -4.60 -5.06
N LEU A 330 10.58 -5.41 -5.83
CA LEU A 330 11.44 -6.45 -5.26
C LEU A 330 12.64 -5.82 -4.53
N VAL A 331 12.93 -6.30 -3.33
CA VAL A 331 14.08 -5.92 -2.52
C VAL A 331 14.96 -7.15 -2.34
N CYS A 332 16.04 -7.23 -3.13
CA CYS A 332 17.03 -8.29 -3.05
C CYS A 332 17.94 -8.10 -1.83
N ARG A 333 18.14 -9.19 -1.06
CA ARG A 333 19.03 -9.27 0.10
C ARG A 333 19.77 -10.61 0.10
N ASP A 334 20.05 -11.19 1.27
CA ASP A 334 20.95 -12.32 1.43
C ASP A 334 20.26 -13.70 1.37
N SER A 335 18.93 -13.77 1.39
CA SER A 335 18.20 -15.05 1.44
C SER A 335 18.02 -15.76 0.09
N VAL A 336 18.59 -15.24 -1.01
CA VAL A 336 18.54 -15.85 -2.35
C VAL A 336 19.94 -15.96 -2.93
N ARG A 337 20.28 -17.11 -3.50
CA ARG A 337 21.55 -17.30 -4.20
C ARG A 337 21.33 -17.58 -5.68
N LYS A 338 22.35 -17.29 -6.49
CA LYS A 338 22.38 -17.72 -7.89
C LYS A 338 22.78 -19.20 -7.97
N LEU A 339 22.08 -19.98 -8.78
CA LEU A 339 22.49 -21.31 -9.21
C LEU A 339 23.26 -21.18 -10.52
N ASN A 340 24.43 -21.83 -10.58
CA ASN A 340 25.27 -21.88 -11.78
C ASN A 340 24.74 -22.88 -12.80
#